data_AF-A0A9E4Z550-F1
#
_entry.id   AF-A0A9E4Z550-F1
#
_cell.length_a   1.000
_cell.length_b   1.000
_cell.length_c   1.000
_cell.angle_alpha   90.00
_cell.angle_beta   90.00
_cell.angle_gamma   90.00
#
_symmetry.space_group_name_H-M   'P 1'
#
loop_
_entity.id
_entity.type
_entity.pdbx_description
1 polymer ?
#
loop_
_entity_poly.entity_id
_entity_poly.type
_entity_poly.pdbx_seq_one_letter_code
_entity_poly.pdbx_strand_id
1 'polypeptide(L)' 'SQLPKNALAYVKRIEELVGCRVQIISTGPRREETIQVEPVFT' A
#
# COMPACT_ATOMS: atom_id res chain seq x y z
N SER A 1 -4.91 5.17 -11.03
CA SER A 1 -4.71 5.01 -9.57
C SER A 1 -5.71 4.00 -9.04
N GLN A 2 -5.25 2.85 -8.55
CA GLN A 2 -6.13 1.73 -8.15
C GLN A 2 -6.89 1.96 -6.84
N LEU A 3 -6.44 2.89 -6.00
CA LEU A 3 -7.07 3.21 -4.71
C LEU A 3 -7.79 4.56 -4.72
N PRO A 4 -8.92 4.70 -4.01
CA PRO A 4 -9.57 5.99 -3.76
C PRO A 4 -8.66 6.97 -3.03
N LYS A 5 -8.87 8.28 -3.22
CA LYS A 5 -8.05 9.34 -2.60
C LYS A 5 -7.94 9.22 -1.08
N ASN A 6 -9.04 8.89 -0.39
CA ASN A 6 -9.04 8.76 1.07
C ASN A 6 -8.25 7.54 1.55
N ALA A 7 -8.25 6.45 0.78
CA ALA A 7 -7.46 5.27 1.08
C ALA A 7 -5.95 5.58 0.95
N LEU A 8 -5.57 6.32 -0.09
CA LEU A 8 -4.18 6.79 -0.25
C LEU A 8 -3.76 7.72 0.89
N ALA A 9 -4.62 8.65 1.31
CA ALA A 9 -4.35 9.53 2.44
C ALA A 9 -4.18 8.76 3.76
N TYR A 10 -4.98 7.71 3.97
CA TYR A 10 -4.86 6.83 5.13
C TYR A 10 -3.52 6.08 5.15
N VAL A 11 -3.12 5.49 4.02
CA VAL A 11 -1.82 4.80 3.91
C VAL A 11 -0.67 5.77 4.20
N LYS A 12 -0.69 6.97 3.60
CA LYS A 12 0.33 8.00 3.83
C LYS A 12 0.43 8.38 5.31
N ARG A 13 -0.71 8.51 6.00
CA ARG A 13 -0.72 8.83 7.42
C ARG A 13 -0.06 7.73 8.27
N ILE A 14 -0.25 6.46 7.91
CA ILE A 14 0.43 5.33 8.58
C ILE A 14 1.94 5.40 8.35
N GLU A 15 2.39 5.64 7.13
CA GLU A 15 3.82 5.77 6.81
C GLU A 15 4.49 6.87 7.65
N GLU A 16 3.84 8.03 7.78
CA GLU A 16 4.32 9.14 8.61
C GLU A 16 4.43 8.78 10.11
N LEU A 17 3.46 8.01 10.62
CA LEU A 17 3.44 7.60 12.03
C LEU A 17 4.48 6.53 12.35
N VAL A 18 4.69 5.59 11.44
CA VAL A 18 5.60 4.45 11.63
C VAL A 18 7.03 4.81 11.22
N GLY A 19 7.21 5.82 10.35
CA GLY A 19 8.51 6.20 9.80
C GLY A 19 9.06 5.18 8.79
N CYS A 20 8.19 4.37 8.18
CA CYS A 20 8.54 3.32 7.24
C CYS A 20 7.59 3.36 6.03
N ARG A 21 8.09 2.97 4.85
CA ARG A 21 7.33 2.96 3.60
C ARG A 21 6.46 1.70 3.47
N VAL A 22 5.31 1.85 2.84
CA VAL A 22 4.44 0.73 2.45
C VAL A 22 4.77 0.30 1.03
N GLN A 23 5.27 -0.93 0.88
CA GLN A 23 5.65 -1.49 -0.43
C GLN A 23 4.57 -2.38 -1.06
N ILE A 24 3.72 -3.00 -0.23
CA ILE A 24 2.64 -3.91 -0.65
C ILE A 24 1.35 -3.55 0.07
N ILE A 25 0.22 -3.59 -0.65
CA ILE A 25 -1.13 -3.46 -0.10
C ILE A 25 -1.97 -4.66 -0.54
N SER A 26 -2.35 -5.54 0.39
CA SER A 26 -3.33 -6.60 0.13
C SER A 26 -4.74 -6.03 0.19
N THR A 27 -5.53 -6.29 -0.86
CA THR A 27 -6.91 -5.79 -1.02
C THR A 27 -7.96 -6.91 -0.99
N GLY A 28 -7.54 -8.16 -0.83
CA GLY A 28 -8.42 -9.32 -0.83
C GLY A 28 -7.68 -10.63 -0.55
N PRO A 29 -8.41 -11.74 -0.42
CA PRO A 29 -7.86 -13.05 -0.08
C PRO A 29 -7.06 -13.73 -1.20
N ARG A 30 -7.26 -13.35 -2.47
CA ARG A 30 -6.56 -13.96 -3.61
C ARG A 30 -5.20 -13.33 -3.82
N ARG A 31 -4.28 -14.08 -4.43
CA ARG A 31 -2.90 -13.63 -4.65
C ARG A 31 -2.84 -12.38 -5.54
N GLU A 32 -3.63 -12.37 -6.59
CA GLU A 32 -3.77 -11.27 -7.54
C GLU A 32 -4.44 -10.02 -6.95
N GLU A 33 -5.09 -10.11 -5.78
CA GLU A 33 -5.70 -8.98 -5.07
C GLU A 33 -4.66 -8.22 -4.23
N THR A 34 -3.51 -7.98 -4.82
CA THR A 34 -2.34 -7.34 -4.20
C THR A 34 -1.87 -6.19 -5.07
N ILE A 35 -1.70 -5.02 -4.47
CA ILE A 35 -1.10 -3.85 -5.11
C ILE A 35 0.36 -3.77 -4.68
N GLN A 36 1.27 -3.90 -5.63
CA GLN A 36 2.69 -3.65 -5.42
C GLN A 36 2.99 -2.18 -5.69
N VAL A 37 3.27 -1.42 -4.63
CA VAL A 37 3.54 0.02 -4.69
C VAL A 37 4.98 0.27 -5.14
N GLU A 38 5.92 -0.51 -4.59
CA GLU A 38 7.34 -0.51 -4.95
C GLU A 38 7.88 -1.96 -5.03
N PRO A 39 8.96 -2.23 -5.77
CA PRO A 39 9.68 -3.51 -5.75
C PRO A 39 10.13 -3.91 -4.33
N VAL A 40 9.83 -5.14 -3.90
CA VAL A 40 10.26 -5.66 -2.58
C VAL A 40 11.66 -6.27 -2.65
N PHE A 41 11.97 -6.96 -3.74
CA PHE A 41 13.29 -7.51 -3.99
C PHE A 41 13.94 -6.74 -5.13
N THR A 42 15.26 -6.57 -5.02
CA THR A 42 16.15 -6.11 -6.07
C THR A 42 17.19 -7.20 -6.30
#